data_AF-A0A2H3AI73-F1
#
_entry.id   AF-A0A2H3AI73-F1
#
_cell.length_a   1.000
_cell.length_b   1.000
_cell.length_c   1.000
_cell.angle_alpha   90.00
_cell.angle_beta   90.00
_cell.angle_gamma   90.00
#
_symmetry.space_group_name_H-M   'P 1'
#
loop_
_entity.id
_entity.type
_entity.pdbx_description
1 polymer ?
#
loop_
_entity_poly.entity_id
_entity_poly.type
_entity_poly.pdbx_seq_one_letter_code
_entity_poly.pdbx_strand_id
1 'polypeptide(L)'
;MDPEPSSSTSRKRKIDRPRAKNVSRQSRGSKKGGKGKNRASQASTDSSAADEEDEPLEKRPRTQASHKGFEVPDLMPLDDFDVSSRPGFSSERIPVGNDITAEAATSQTASKHSYHPYVASTSAGALAEAAREVGKAISGAFQQYREPITHDASFESPLALNPAESSSVQTKKEQQKVLLRLRDLLGGAQKEATNQVSVSELRRYVQNLRTSPQAVACGITTFRVNLAGTPTNCPWNRSAAQVFITDYMERYHSGSEDALLRKSILSMFHQRIARLRREWLERNKQEENQRLRLAAATAESQKMCRKKALHERRQKLANRVPELNRHSQLLTALGPEGMSSDEEADGTFEIQSPNWRSPELNQLLKQFDEIDIIISTRQFEQDGCTLIPDVRHWRGSITASKKFVSGLPRNAYEAKWLNGLQENYVRVFVRPRADEHQFDNAGLESFVKGMTFRASMVND
;
A
#
# COMPACT_ATOMS: atom_id res chain seq x y z
N MET A 1 64.44 48.86 40.45
CA MET A 1 63.74 47.72 39.83
C MET A 1 62.27 47.93 40.08
N ASP A 2 61.61 48.52 39.09
CA ASP A 2 60.19 48.85 39.14
C ASP A 2 59.33 47.60 39.00
N PRO A 3 58.20 47.51 39.71
CA PRO A 3 57.11 46.65 39.30
C PRO A 3 55.91 47.49 38.85
N GLU A 4 55.56 47.37 37.57
CA GLU A 4 54.23 47.71 37.05
C GLU A 4 53.18 46.69 37.53
N PRO A 5 51.95 47.12 37.84
CA PRO A 5 50.78 46.25 37.88
C PRO A 5 49.93 46.40 36.62
N SER A 6 49.82 45.31 35.85
CA SER A 6 48.91 45.20 34.71
C SER A 6 47.52 44.73 35.13
N SER A 7 46.53 45.56 34.80
CA SER A 7 45.10 45.34 34.96
C SER A 7 44.54 44.34 33.95
N SER A 8 43.78 43.33 34.40
CA SER A 8 42.89 42.55 33.52
C SER A 8 41.44 42.61 34.03
N THR A 9 40.63 43.39 33.32
CA THR A 9 39.18 43.52 33.54
C THR A 9 38.41 42.35 32.93
N SER A 10 37.74 41.56 33.76
CA SER A 10 36.78 40.53 33.38
C SER A 10 35.46 41.13 32.85
N ARG A 11 35.18 40.99 31.55
CA ARG A 11 33.86 41.28 30.95
C ARG A 11 32.99 40.02 30.94
N LYS A 12 32.04 39.93 31.88
CA LYS A 12 30.92 38.98 31.85
C LYS A 12 29.94 39.37 30.74
N ARG A 13 29.80 38.56 29.70
CA ARG A 13 28.71 38.67 28.72
C ARG A 13 27.50 37.86 29.22
N LYS A 14 26.42 38.56 29.58
CA LYS A 14 25.06 38.04 29.76
C LYS A 14 24.54 37.58 28.38
N ILE A 15 24.14 36.33 28.27
CA ILE A 15 23.38 35.81 27.12
C ILE A 15 21.92 35.74 27.56
N ASP A 16 21.11 36.68 27.06
CA ASP A 16 19.67 36.69 27.23
C ASP A 16 19.04 35.62 26.32
N ARG A 17 18.34 34.65 26.93
CA ARG A 17 17.51 33.66 26.23
C ARG A 17 16.10 34.25 26.01
N PRO A 18 15.55 34.22 24.79
CA PRO A 18 14.18 34.68 24.56
C PRO A 18 13.15 33.66 25.09
N ARG A 19 12.20 34.22 25.83
CA ARG A 19 11.03 33.63 26.49
C ARG A 19 10.01 33.14 25.45
N ALA A 20 9.82 31.82 25.37
CA ALA A 20 8.78 31.21 24.54
C ALA A 20 7.38 31.55 25.09
N LYS A 21 6.52 32.04 24.20
CA LYS A 21 5.12 32.38 24.48
C LYS A 21 4.29 31.10 24.57
N ASN A 22 3.64 30.91 25.72
CA ASN A 22 2.60 29.89 25.92
C ASN A 22 1.40 30.17 25.01
N VAL A 23 1.16 29.28 24.05
CA VAL A 23 -0.10 29.22 23.30
C VAL A 23 -1.06 28.33 24.08
N SER A 24 -2.07 28.97 24.66
CA SER A 24 -3.24 28.38 25.30
C SER A 24 -3.94 27.41 24.33
N ARG A 25 -3.94 26.12 24.69
CA ARG A 25 -4.73 25.08 24.02
C ARG A 25 -6.15 25.13 24.58
N GLN A 26 -7.07 25.68 23.81
CA GLN A 26 -8.50 25.62 24.08
C GLN A 26 -8.97 24.15 24.10
N SER A 27 -9.54 23.78 25.24
CA SER A 27 -10.29 22.55 25.49
C SER A 27 -11.50 22.47 24.57
N ARG A 28 -11.51 21.52 23.64
CA ARG A 28 -12.73 21.11 22.94
C ARG A 28 -13.56 20.22 23.88
N GLY A 29 -14.69 20.76 24.32
CA GLY A 29 -15.66 20.06 25.15
C GLY A 29 -16.37 18.95 24.39
N SER A 30 -16.27 17.73 24.92
CA SER A 30 -17.16 16.61 24.59
C SER A 30 -18.52 16.84 25.24
N LYS A 31 -19.51 17.27 24.46
CA LYS A 31 -20.93 17.24 24.84
C LYS A 31 -21.37 15.78 24.98
N LYS A 32 -21.50 15.30 26.23
CA LYS A 32 -22.31 14.13 26.59
C LYS A 32 -23.78 14.48 26.39
N GLY A 33 -24.41 13.88 25.38
CA GLY A 33 -25.86 13.89 25.22
C GLY A 33 -26.48 12.86 26.16
N GLY A 34 -27.19 13.33 27.17
CA GLY A 34 -28.04 12.51 28.02
C GLY A 34 -29.36 12.16 27.34
N LYS A 35 -29.71 10.88 27.39
CA LYS A 35 -31.07 10.30 27.35
C LYS A 35 -30.91 9.00 28.15
N GLY A 36 -31.73 8.62 29.12
CA GLY A 36 -33.01 9.08 29.61
C GLY A 36 -33.48 7.87 30.41
N LYS A 37 -33.56 8.00 31.73
CA LYS A 37 -34.03 6.96 32.64
C LYS A 37 -35.51 6.69 32.34
N ASN A 38 -35.90 5.44 32.18
CA ASN A 38 -37.24 4.97 32.52
C ASN A 38 -37.11 3.66 33.28
N ARG A 39 -37.80 3.64 34.42
CA ARG A 39 -37.79 2.64 35.48
C ARG A 39 -39.25 2.20 35.65
N ALA A 40 -39.52 0.91 35.50
CA ALA A 40 -40.70 0.19 36.01
C ALA A 40 -40.33 -1.31 35.91
N SER A 41 -39.96 -2.01 36.98
CA SER A 41 -40.78 -2.53 38.11
C SER A 41 -41.58 -3.78 37.74
N GLN A 42 -41.54 -4.77 38.67
CA GLN A 42 -42.35 -6.00 38.81
C GLN A 42 -41.76 -7.25 38.11
N ALA A 43 -41.69 -8.47 38.67
CA ALA A 43 -42.11 -9.10 39.95
C ALA A 43 -41.28 -10.43 40.06
N SER A 44 -40.59 -10.73 41.17
CA SER A 44 -40.95 -11.69 42.24
C SER A 44 -41.52 -13.07 41.82
N THR A 45 -40.74 -14.13 42.07
CA THR A 45 -41.07 -15.49 42.58
C THR A 45 -39.70 -16.18 42.73
N ASP A 46 -39.08 -16.35 43.90
CA ASP A 46 -39.48 -17.11 45.11
C ASP A 46 -39.76 -18.58 44.78
N SER A 47 -38.85 -19.49 45.15
CA SER A 47 -39.10 -20.86 45.63
C SER A 47 -37.80 -21.70 45.78
N SER A 48 -37.66 -22.22 47.00
CA SER A 48 -37.13 -23.52 47.44
C SER A 48 -35.64 -23.86 47.34
N ALA A 49 -35.08 -23.98 48.54
CA ALA A 49 -33.91 -24.73 48.96
C ALA A 49 -34.12 -26.26 48.95
N ALA A 50 -33.05 -26.97 49.33
CA ALA A 50 -32.84 -28.43 49.49
C ALA A 50 -32.39 -29.11 48.18
N ASP A 51 -31.36 -29.94 48.11
CA ASP A 51 -30.63 -30.71 49.13
C ASP A 51 -29.18 -30.95 48.67
N GLU A 52 -28.33 -31.23 49.66
CA GLU A 52 -27.00 -31.84 49.55
C GLU A 52 -27.06 -33.17 48.79
N GLU A 53 -25.98 -33.53 48.08
CA GLU A 53 -25.29 -34.83 48.20
C GLU A 53 -23.96 -34.78 47.44
N ASP A 54 -22.94 -35.28 48.13
CA ASP A 54 -21.57 -35.55 47.69
C ASP A 54 -21.53 -36.48 46.47
N GLU A 55 -20.60 -36.25 45.53
CA GLU A 55 -19.89 -37.33 44.83
C GLU A 55 -18.63 -36.81 44.08
N PRO A 56 -17.57 -37.63 43.98
CA PRO A 56 -16.20 -37.16 43.79
C PRO A 56 -15.79 -36.94 42.32
N LEU A 57 -14.85 -36.02 42.13
CA LEU A 57 -14.22 -35.66 40.86
C LEU A 57 -13.46 -36.83 40.23
N GLU A 58 -14.11 -37.54 39.31
CA GLU A 58 -13.44 -38.44 38.37
C GLU A 58 -12.63 -37.67 37.30
N LYS A 59 -11.44 -38.22 37.07
CA LYS A 59 -10.39 -37.77 36.15
C LYS A 59 -10.92 -37.75 34.70
N ARG A 60 -10.90 -36.57 34.06
CA ARG A 60 -11.11 -36.48 32.60
C ARG A 60 -9.83 -36.88 31.84
N PRO A 61 -9.89 -37.87 30.95
CA PRO A 61 -8.80 -38.14 30.02
C PRO A 61 -8.78 -37.10 28.89
N ARG A 62 -7.55 -36.75 28.53
CA ARG A 62 -7.12 -35.87 27.44
C ARG A 62 -7.56 -36.47 26.09
N THR A 63 -8.64 -35.98 25.50
CA THR A 63 -9.06 -36.39 24.15
C THR A 63 -8.20 -35.70 23.09
N GLN A 64 -7.53 -36.52 22.29
CA GLN A 64 -6.81 -36.13 21.10
C GLN A 64 -7.79 -35.63 20.04
N ALA A 65 -7.58 -34.42 19.53
CA ALA A 65 -8.30 -33.88 18.40
C ALA A 65 -7.84 -34.60 17.12
N SER A 66 -8.64 -35.56 16.67
CA SER A 66 -8.54 -36.16 15.34
C SER A 66 -9.00 -35.16 14.29
N HIS A 67 -8.12 -34.86 13.34
CA HIS A 67 -8.43 -34.15 12.10
C HIS A 67 -9.51 -34.91 11.33
N LYS A 68 -10.76 -34.44 11.40
CA LYS A 68 -11.79 -34.77 10.40
C LYS A 68 -11.77 -33.72 9.30
N GLY A 69 -11.45 -34.19 8.10
CA GLY A 69 -11.50 -33.43 6.86
C GLY A 69 -12.88 -32.82 6.64
N PHE A 70 -12.87 -31.54 6.28
CA PHE A 70 -14.05 -30.81 5.85
C PHE A 70 -14.20 -31.07 4.35
N GLU A 71 -15.08 -32.00 3.99
CA GLU A 71 -15.49 -32.23 2.61
C GLU A 71 -16.31 -31.02 2.13
N VAL A 72 -15.77 -30.30 1.14
CA VAL A 72 -16.46 -29.25 0.41
C VAL A 72 -17.31 -29.92 -0.68
N PRO A 73 -18.62 -29.63 -0.81
CA PRO A 73 -19.42 -30.21 -1.87
C PRO A 73 -18.96 -29.73 -3.25
N ASP A 74 -18.75 -30.72 -4.11
CA ASP A 74 -18.41 -30.67 -5.51
C ASP A 74 -19.32 -29.69 -6.27
N LEU A 75 -18.73 -28.58 -6.75
CA LEU A 75 -19.37 -27.69 -7.71
C LEU A 75 -19.06 -28.22 -9.10
N MET A 76 -20.13 -28.58 -9.81
CA MET A 76 -20.11 -29.15 -11.16
C MET A 76 -19.19 -28.37 -12.14
N PRO A 77 -18.46 -29.08 -13.01
CA PRO A 77 -17.65 -28.47 -14.06
C PRO A 77 -18.56 -27.89 -15.14
N LEU A 78 -18.29 -26.64 -15.54
CA LEU A 78 -18.81 -26.08 -16.77
C LEU A 78 -17.86 -26.48 -17.89
N ASP A 79 -18.34 -27.38 -18.74
CA ASP A 79 -17.67 -27.85 -19.96
C ASP A 79 -17.36 -26.71 -20.94
N ASP A 80 -16.18 -26.83 -21.53
CA ASP A 80 -15.81 -26.60 -22.92
C ASP A 80 -16.18 -25.27 -23.59
N PHE A 81 -15.20 -24.36 -23.60
CA PHE A 81 -14.98 -23.46 -24.72
C PHE A 81 -13.63 -23.77 -25.38
N ASP A 82 -13.71 -24.57 -26.43
CA ASP A 82 -12.65 -24.82 -27.41
C ASP A 82 -12.28 -23.52 -28.14
N VAL A 83 -11.04 -23.09 -27.98
CA VAL A 83 -10.40 -22.04 -28.79
C VAL A 83 -9.12 -22.62 -29.39
N SER A 84 -9.29 -23.65 -30.23
CA SER A 84 -8.31 -24.06 -31.22
C SER A 84 -8.32 -23.09 -32.40
N SER A 85 -7.46 -22.06 -32.37
CA SER A 85 -6.92 -21.39 -33.57
C SER A 85 -5.98 -20.25 -33.19
N ARG A 86 -4.67 -20.53 -33.14
CA ARG A 86 -3.64 -19.54 -33.54
C ARG A 86 -2.34 -20.23 -33.93
N PRO A 87 -1.73 -19.84 -35.07
CA PRO A 87 -0.63 -20.57 -35.67
C PRO A 87 0.74 -20.09 -35.17
N GLY A 88 1.64 -21.08 -35.05
CA GLY A 88 3.07 -21.05 -35.38
C GLY A 88 3.89 -19.80 -35.05
N PHE A 89 4.71 -19.89 -34.01
CA PHE A 89 5.98 -19.18 -33.94
C PHE A 89 7.12 -20.20 -33.77
N SER A 90 7.90 -20.34 -34.84
CA SER A 90 9.09 -21.19 -34.93
C SER A 90 10.18 -20.67 -33.98
N SER A 91 10.70 -21.57 -33.15
CA SER A 91 11.88 -21.34 -32.30
C SER A 91 13.12 -21.74 -33.10
N GLU A 92 13.84 -20.74 -33.62
CA GLU A 92 15.15 -20.93 -34.23
C GLU A 92 16.21 -21.12 -33.15
N ARG A 93 16.87 -22.28 -33.20
CA ARG A 93 18.06 -22.60 -32.41
C ARG A 93 19.26 -21.87 -33.01
N ILE A 94 19.95 -21.07 -32.21
CA ILE A 94 21.30 -20.57 -32.53
C ILE A 94 22.34 -21.53 -31.90
N PRO A 95 23.35 -22.00 -32.66
CA PRO A 95 24.38 -22.87 -32.14
C PRO A 95 25.45 -22.12 -31.34
N VAL A 96 25.92 -22.79 -30.28
CA VAL A 96 27.09 -22.42 -29.48
C VAL A 96 28.34 -22.80 -30.27
N GLY A 97 29.24 -21.84 -30.48
CA GLY A 97 30.54 -22.02 -31.12
C GLY A 97 31.66 -21.45 -30.25
N ASN A 98 32.71 -22.25 -30.11
CA ASN A 98 33.81 -22.18 -29.15
C ASN A 98 34.88 -21.11 -29.41
N ASP A 99 35.66 -20.88 -28.35
CA ASP A 99 37.12 -20.64 -28.28
C ASP A 99 37.79 -19.64 -29.23
N ILE A 100 38.28 -18.53 -28.66
CA ILE A 100 39.55 -17.93 -29.09
C ILE A 100 40.34 -17.49 -27.85
N THR A 101 41.58 -17.97 -27.80
CA THR A 101 42.67 -17.68 -26.88
C THR A 101 43.43 -16.39 -27.23
N ALA A 102 44.24 -15.95 -26.27
CA ALA A 102 45.51 -15.22 -26.41
C ALA A 102 45.54 -13.69 -26.24
N GLU A 103 46.23 -13.31 -25.16
CA GLU A 103 47.41 -12.43 -25.12
C GLU A 103 47.33 -10.93 -25.47
N ALA A 104 47.51 -10.15 -24.40
CA ALA A 104 48.62 -9.22 -24.18
C ALA A 104 48.63 -7.82 -24.82
N ALA A 105 49.12 -6.91 -23.98
CA ALA A 105 49.98 -5.76 -24.29
C ALA A 105 49.37 -4.33 -24.37
N THR A 106 49.61 -3.59 -23.28
CA THR A 106 50.49 -2.41 -23.25
C THR A 106 49.90 -1.01 -23.55
N SER A 107 49.97 -0.19 -22.49
CA SER A 107 50.36 1.24 -22.41
C SER A 107 49.42 2.39 -22.78
N GLN A 108 49.22 3.20 -21.74
CA GLN A 108 49.49 4.64 -21.68
C GLN A 108 48.97 5.53 -22.82
N THR A 109 48.01 6.38 -22.50
CA THR A 109 48.16 7.83 -22.74
C THR A 109 47.49 8.63 -21.64
N ALA A 110 48.23 9.61 -21.13
CA ALA A 110 47.80 10.60 -20.17
C ALA A 110 46.87 11.62 -20.84
N SER A 111 45.75 11.95 -20.20
CA SER A 111 45.01 13.17 -20.50
C SER A 111 44.63 13.88 -19.21
N LYS A 112 45.33 14.98 -18.94
CA LYS A 112 44.96 15.98 -17.94
C LYS A 112 43.74 16.72 -18.48
N HIS A 113 42.58 16.52 -17.87
CA HIS A 113 41.46 17.46 -17.97
C HIS A 113 41.05 17.90 -16.56
N SER A 114 41.49 19.11 -16.25
CA SER A 114 40.99 19.95 -15.16
C SER A 114 39.53 20.30 -15.46
N TYR A 115 38.59 19.79 -14.67
CA TYR A 115 37.27 20.41 -14.51
C TYR A 115 36.72 20.18 -13.10
N HIS A 116 36.58 21.27 -12.37
CA HIS A 116 35.69 21.47 -11.22
C HIS A 116 35.11 22.89 -11.39
N PRO A 117 33.98 23.27 -10.76
CA PRO A 117 33.01 22.49 -9.98
C PRO A 117 31.54 22.83 -10.36
N TYR A 118 30.59 22.46 -9.48
CA TYR A 118 29.16 22.83 -9.43
C TYR A 118 28.16 21.94 -10.17
N VAL A 119 27.54 21.03 -9.40
CA VAL A 119 26.17 20.57 -9.68
C VAL A 119 25.29 21.16 -8.58
N ALA A 120 24.53 22.18 -8.94
CA ALA A 120 23.50 22.75 -8.08
C ALA A 120 22.41 21.71 -7.84
N SER A 121 21.91 21.66 -6.59
CA SER A 121 20.70 20.91 -6.26
C SER A 121 19.54 21.46 -7.09
N THR A 122 19.10 20.72 -8.11
CA THR A 122 17.87 21.03 -8.83
C THR A 122 16.72 20.81 -7.86
N SER A 123 16.25 21.90 -7.25
CA SER A 123 15.11 21.86 -6.33
C SER A 123 13.88 21.35 -7.07
N ALA A 124 12.99 20.64 -6.37
CA ALA A 124 11.73 20.15 -6.92
C ALA A 124 10.89 21.23 -7.63
N GLY A 125 11.13 22.52 -7.33
CA GLY A 125 10.52 23.65 -8.03
C GLY A 125 10.91 23.75 -9.51
N ALA A 126 12.18 23.49 -9.86
CA ALA A 126 12.64 23.58 -11.25
C ALA A 126 12.04 22.48 -12.14
N LEU A 127 11.81 21.29 -11.60
CA LEU A 127 11.14 20.20 -12.31
C LEU A 127 9.65 20.51 -12.53
N ALA A 128 9.00 21.11 -11.53
CA ALA A 128 7.60 21.53 -11.63
C ALA A 128 7.39 22.68 -12.63
N GLU A 129 8.36 23.58 -12.75
CA GLU A 129 8.35 24.67 -13.73
C GLU A 129 8.54 24.16 -15.16
N ALA A 130 9.49 23.22 -15.38
CA ALA A 130 9.70 22.58 -16.67
C ALA A 130 8.45 21.82 -17.15
N ALA A 131 7.77 21.10 -16.25
CA ALA A 131 6.52 20.42 -16.57
C ALA A 131 5.39 21.40 -16.96
N ARG A 132 5.37 22.59 -16.35
CA ARG A 132 4.38 23.65 -16.65
C ARG A 132 4.59 24.24 -18.04
N GLU A 133 5.84 24.45 -18.45
CA GLU A 133 6.18 24.95 -19.79
C GLU A 133 5.88 23.93 -20.89
N VAL A 134 6.17 22.64 -20.67
CA VAL A 134 5.77 21.58 -21.61
C VAL A 134 4.24 21.52 -21.78
N GLY A 135 3.48 21.70 -20.69
CA GLY A 135 2.02 21.77 -20.75
C GLY A 135 1.49 22.96 -21.58
N LYS A 136 2.12 24.13 -21.48
CA LYS A 136 1.76 25.31 -22.31
C LYS A 136 2.06 25.07 -23.79
N ALA A 137 3.21 24.48 -24.11
CA ALA A 137 3.58 24.19 -25.49
C ALA A 137 2.58 23.24 -26.17
N ILE A 138 2.14 22.20 -25.47
CA ILE A 138 1.14 21.25 -25.98
C ILE A 138 -0.23 21.92 -26.15
N SER A 139 -0.65 22.78 -25.21
CA SER A 139 -1.91 23.51 -25.32
C SER A 139 -1.91 24.53 -26.48
N GLY A 140 -0.76 25.15 -26.77
CA GLY A 140 -0.60 26.05 -27.92
C GLY A 140 -0.66 25.31 -29.26
N ALA A 141 -0.03 24.13 -29.35
CA ALA A 141 -0.08 23.30 -30.55
C ALA A 141 -1.51 22.86 -30.92
N PHE A 142 -2.38 22.64 -29.92
CA PHE A 142 -3.79 22.29 -30.16
C PHE A 142 -4.66 23.47 -30.64
N GLN A 143 -4.30 24.72 -30.33
CA GLN A 143 -5.02 25.88 -30.85
C GLN A 143 -4.71 26.15 -32.32
N GLN A 144 -3.55 25.71 -32.81
CA GLN A 144 -3.11 25.93 -34.19
C GLN A 144 -3.83 25.04 -35.22
N TYR A 145 -4.53 23.99 -34.79
CA TYR A 145 -5.31 23.09 -35.66
C TYR A 145 -6.81 23.42 -35.72
N ARG A 146 -7.22 24.58 -35.20
CA ARG A 146 -8.62 25.03 -35.22
C ARG A 146 -8.86 26.01 -36.38
N GLU A 147 -8.68 25.52 -37.60
CA GLU A 147 -9.15 26.21 -38.81
C GLU A 147 -10.69 26.36 -38.74
N PRO A 148 -11.24 27.56 -38.92
CA PRO A 148 -12.68 27.74 -39.06
C PRO A 148 -13.08 27.19 -40.44
N ILE A 149 -13.88 26.12 -40.44
CA ILE A 149 -14.54 25.66 -41.66
C ILE A 149 -15.54 26.76 -42.05
N THR A 150 -15.12 27.66 -42.93
CA THR A 150 -16.00 28.61 -43.61
C THR A 150 -16.76 27.83 -44.68
N HIS A 151 -17.97 27.40 -44.36
CA HIS A 151 -18.90 26.89 -45.35
C HIS A 151 -19.39 28.06 -46.22
N ASP A 152 -19.09 27.93 -47.51
CA ASP A 152 -19.53 28.79 -48.59
C ASP A 152 -21.06 28.77 -48.67
N ALA A 153 -21.67 29.95 -48.55
CA ALA A 153 -23.10 30.16 -48.55
C ALA A 153 -23.55 30.58 -49.95
N SER A 154 -23.91 29.61 -50.78
CA SER A 154 -24.74 29.88 -51.95
C SER A 154 -25.55 28.66 -52.35
N PHE A 155 -26.84 28.90 -52.64
CA PHE A 155 -27.88 28.01 -53.16
C PHE A 155 -28.82 27.35 -52.14
N GLU A 156 -29.74 28.17 -51.62
CA GLU A 156 -30.99 27.70 -51.01
C GLU A 156 -31.92 27.11 -52.09
N SER A 157 -32.19 25.82 -51.97
CA SER A 157 -33.39 25.17 -52.50
C SER A 157 -33.96 24.32 -51.37
N PRO A 158 -35.25 24.46 -50.98
CA PRO A 158 -35.80 23.83 -49.79
C PRO A 158 -36.01 22.34 -50.03
N LEU A 159 -34.95 21.55 -49.85
CA LEU A 159 -35.03 20.10 -49.80
C LEU A 159 -35.78 19.69 -48.54
N ALA A 160 -36.85 18.93 -48.74
CA ALA A 160 -37.66 18.34 -47.69
C ALA A 160 -36.77 17.63 -46.65
N LEU A 161 -36.89 18.05 -45.39
CA LEU A 161 -36.20 17.45 -44.24
C LEU A 161 -36.42 15.93 -44.24
N ASN A 162 -35.31 15.18 -44.29
CA ASN A 162 -35.33 13.73 -44.23
C ASN A 162 -36.03 13.28 -42.93
N PRO A 163 -37.11 12.48 -42.99
CA PRO A 163 -37.86 12.05 -41.81
C PRO A 163 -37.00 11.25 -40.81
N ALA A 164 -35.88 10.67 -41.25
CA ALA A 164 -34.92 9.96 -40.42
C ALA A 164 -34.18 10.86 -39.39
N GLU A 165 -33.99 12.15 -39.68
CA GLU A 165 -33.30 13.05 -38.74
C GLU A 165 -34.23 13.50 -37.60
N SER A 166 -35.52 13.65 -37.88
CA SER A 166 -36.53 14.04 -36.89
C SER A 166 -36.70 13.00 -35.77
N SER A 167 -36.61 11.70 -36.10
CA SER A 167 -36.74 10.61 -35.12
C SER A 167 -35.53 10.51 -34.19
N SER A 168 -34.33 10.84 -34.68
CA SER A 168 -33.09 10.86 -33.89
C SER A 168 -33.14 11.94 -32.80
N VAL A 169 -33.60 13.14 -33.13
CA VAL A 169 -33.72 14.26 -32.16
C VAL A 169 -34.72 13.92 -31.06
N GLN A 170 -35.88 13.35 -31.42
CA GLN A 170 -36.88 12.96 -30.42
C GLN A 170 -36.38 11.85 -29.50
N THR A 171 -35.66 10.86 -30.05
CA THR A 171 -35.07 9.77 -29.26
C THR A 171 -34.06 10.29 -28.24
N LYS A 172 -33.22 11.26 -28.62
CA LYS A 172 -32.26 11.90 -27.70
C LYS A 172 -32.97 12.68 -26.58
N LYS A 173 -34.04 13.41 -26.89
CA LYS A 173 -34.86 14.12 -25.88
C LYS A 173 -35.49 13.15 -24.89
N GLU A 174 -36.06 12.04 -25.37
CA GLU A 174 -36.63 11.02 -24.49
C GLU A 174 -35.56 10.33 -23.64
N GLN A 175 -34.41 9.99 -24.22
CA GLN A 175 -33.28 9.46 -23.46
C GLN A 175 -32.86 10.40 -22.34
N GLN A 176 -32.80 11.71 -22.61
CA GLN A 176 -32.47 12.70 -21.59
C GLN A 176 -33.52 12.75 -20.47
N LYS A 177 -34.82 12.71 -20.79
CA LYS A 177 -35.89 12.66 -19.78
C LYS A 177 -35.82 11.40 -18.92
N VAL A 178 -35.59 10.23 -19.52
CA VAL A 178 -35.40 8.95 -18.80
C VAL A 178 -34.22 9.07 -17.82
N LEU A 179 -33.10 9.62 -18.28
CA LEU A 179 -31.92 9.82 -17.44
C LEU A 179 -32.18 10.77 -16.27
N LEU A 180 -32.87 11.89 -16.51
CA LEU A 180 -33.24 12.85 -15.47
C LEU A 180 -34.17 12.20 -14.44
N ARG A 181 -35.22 11.51 -14.88
CA ARG A 181 -36.18 10.86 -13.98
C ARG A 181 -35.51 9.78 -13.14
N LEU A 182 -34.66 8.95 -13.75
CA LEU A 182 -33.94 7.90 -13.03
C LEU A 182 -32.97 8.49 -11.99
N ARG A 183 -32.28 9.57 -12.35
CA ARG A 183 -31.42 10.31 -11.42
C ARG A 183 -32.21 10.85 -10.23
N ASP A 184 -33.40 11.41 -10.47
CA ASP A 184 -34.25 11.97 -9.41
C ASP A 184 -34.73 10.87 -8.46
N LEU A 185 -35.16 9.71 -8.99
CA LEU A 185 -35.56 8.55 -8.19
C LEU A 185 -34.41 7.95 -7.37
N LEU A 186 -33.19 8.00 -7.90
CA LEU A 186 -32.00 7.55 -7.18
C LEU A 186 -31.47 8.58 -6.16
N GLY A 187 -32.17 9.71 -5.97
CA GLY A 187 -31.82 10.73 -4.99
C GLY A 187 -30.73 11.70 -5.45
N GLY A 188 -30.54 11.86 -6.76
CA GLY A 188 -29.57 12.77 -7.37
C GLY A 188 -28.19 12.14 -7.63
N ALA A 189 -27.34 12.87 -8.38
CA ALA A 189 -26.06 12.37 -8.88
C ALA A 189 -25.11 11.82 -7.80
N GLN A 190 -25.14 12.40 -6.59
CA GLN A 190 -24.31 11.98 -5.45
C GLN A 190 -24.77 10.63 -4.86
N LYS A 191 -26.07 10.31 -4.93
CA LYS A 191 -26.67 9.12 -4.30
C LYS A 191 -26.89 7.95 -5.26
N GLU A 192 -26.75 8.16 -6.57
CA GLU A 192 -26.95 7.12 -7.60
C GLU A 192 -26.13 5.85 -7.34
N ALA A 193 -24.93 6.01 -6.77
CA ALA A 193 -24.03 4.89 -6.50
C ALA A 193 -24.19 4.27 -5.11
N THR A 194 -24.70 5.04 -4.15
CA THR A 194 -24.84 4.63 -2.75
C THR A 194 -26.21 4.02 -2.46
N ASN A 195 -27.22 4.32 -3.27
CA ASN A 195 -28.58 3.80 -3.11
C ASN A 195 -28.74 2.39 -3.69
N GLN A 196 -27.91 1.46 -3.22
CA GLN A 196 -27.93 0.05 -3.62
C GLN A 196 -28.81 -0.77 -2.70
N VAL A 197 -29.43 -1.80 -3.26
CA VAL A 197 -30.09 -2.85 -2.47
C VAL A 197 -29.05 -3.65 -1.68
N SER A 198 -29.35 -3.95 -0.42
CA SER A 198 -28.49 -4.83 0.37
C SER A 198 -28.59 -6.29 -0.10
N VAL A 199 -27.55 -7.10 0.13
CA VAL A 199 -27.55 -8.53 -0.21
C VAL A 199 -28.71 -9.27 0.48
N SER A 200 -29.05 -8.88 1.72
CA SER A 200 -30.14 -9.50 2.49
C SER A 200 -31.52 -9.19 1.89
N GLU A 201 -31.78 -7.94 1.50
CA GLU A 201 -33.02 -7.51 0.82
C GLU A 201 -33.16 -8.22 -0.52
N LEU A 202 -32.07 -8.31 -1.30
CA LEU A 202 -32.06 -9.02 -2.57
C LEU A 202 -32.44 -10.50 -2.41
N ARG A 203 -31.86 -11.19 -1.41
CA ARG A 203 -32.21 -12.59 -1.11
C ARG A 203 -33.66 -12.73 -0.70
N ARG A 204 -34.16 -11.86 0.17
CA ARG A 204 -35.58 -11.85 0.59
C ARG A 204 -36.51 -11.66 -0.60
N TYR A 205 -36.19 -10.74 -1.50
CA TYR A 205 -36.97 -10.53 -2.72
C TYR A 205 -36.97 -11.76 -3.62
N VAL A 206 -35.82 -12.40 -3.87
CA VAL A 206 -35.74 -13.63 -4.67
C VAL A 206 -36.58 -14.75 -4.06
N GLN A 207 -36.61 -14.87 -2.73
CA GLN A 207 -37.47 -15.84 -2.05
C GLN A 207 -38.95 -15.51 -2.22
N ASN A 208 -39.34 -14.24 -2.06
CA ASN A 208 -40.71 -13.79 -2.27
C ASN A 208 -41.17 -14.02 -3.72
N LEU A 209 -40.28 -13.86 -4.70
CA LEU A 209 -40.57 -14.07 -6.12
C LEU A 209 -40.92 -15.53 -6.43
N ARG A 210 -40.36 -16.49 -5.67
CA ARG A 210 -40.71 -17.92 -5.78
C ARG A 210 -42.12 -18.21 -5.30
N THR A 211 -42.55 -17.54 -4.23
CA THR A 211 -43.89 -17.70 -3.65
C THR A 211 -44.95 -16.86 -4.36
N SER A 212 -44.56 -15.72 -4.91
CA SER A 212 -45.45 -14.77 -5.59
C SER A 212 -44.74 -14.22 -6.83
N PRO A 213 -45.07 -14.72 -8.03
CA PRO A 213 -44.47 -14.24 -9.28
C PRO A 213 -44.68 -12.74 -9.54
N GLN A 214 -45.65 -12.11 -8.87
CA GLN A 214 -45.98 -10.68 -8.97
C GLN A 214 -45.27 -9.83 -7.90
N ALA A 215 -44.35 -10.40 -7.12
CA ALA A 215 -43.61 -9.65 -6.11
C ALA A 215 -42.84 -8.48 -6.76
N VAL A 216 -43.00 -7.28 -6.18
CA VAL A 216 -42.32 -6.06 -6.63
C VAL A 216 -41.09 -5.81 -5.76
N ALA A 217 -39.95 -5.49 -6.37
CA ALA A 217 -38.68 -5.31 -5.66
C ALA A 217 -38.64 -4.02 -4.82
N CYS A 218 -39.12 -2.92 -5.37
CA CYS A 218 -39.14 -1.61 -4.70
C CYS A 218 -40.32 -0.76 -5.16
N GLY A 219 -40.75 0.20 -4.34
CA GLY A 219 -41.70 1.23 -4.74
C GLY A 219 -41.00 2.47 -5.32
N ILE A 220 -41.78 3.44 -5.79
CA ILE A 220 -41.24 4.71 -6.30
C ILE A 220 -40.56 5.53 -5.20
N THR A 221 -41.09 5.52 -3.98
CA THR A 221 -40.51 6.22 -2.83
C THR A 221 -39.28 5.51 -2.26
N THR A 222 -39.14 4.21 -2.52
CA THR A 222 -38.04 3.35 -2.05
C THR A 222 -37.19 2.83 -3.21
N PHE A 223 -37.18 3.58 -4.33
CA PHE A 223 -36.59 3.12 -5.58
C PHE A 223 -35.08 2.85 -5.43
N ARG A 224 -34.65 1.64 -5.78
CA ARG A 224 -33.26 1.18 -5.65
C ARG A 224 -32.90 0.24 -6.79
N VAL A 225 -31.62 0.22 -7.14
CA VAL A 225 -31.07 -0.66 -8.18
C VAL A 225 -29.95 -1.51 -7.61
N ASN A 226 -29.74 -2.68 -8.21
CA ASN A 226 -28.64 -3.58 -7.86
C ASN A 226 -27.49 -3.42 -8.85
N LEU A 227 -26.45 -2.70 -8.47
CA LEU A 227 -25.25 -2.52 -9.32
C LEU A 227 -24.31 -3.72 -9.27
N ALA A 228 -24.36 -4.53 -8.20
CA ALA A 228 -23.60 -5.79 -8.10
C ALA A 228 -24.14 -6.87 -9.05
N GLY A 229 -25.43 -6.82 -9.41
CA GLY A 229 -26.08 -7.71 -10.36
C GLY A 229 -26.01 -7.24 -11.82
N THR A 230 -26.31 -8.13 -12.76
CA THR A 230 -26.38 -7.79 -14.19
C THR A 230 -27.52 -6.78 -14.46
N PRO A 231 -27.36 -5.83 -15.39
CA PRO A 231 -28.38 -4.82 -15.66
C PRO A 231 -29.73 -5.40 -16.08
N THR A 232 -29.71 -6.44 -16.92
CA THR A 232 -30.90 -7.06 -17.51
C THR A 232 -31.32 -8.35 -16.81
N ASN A 233 -30.36 -9.21 -16.44
CA ASN A 233 -30.68 -10.55 -15.97
C ASN A 233 -30.93 -10.61 -14.45
N CYS A 234 -30.61 -9.56 -13.69
CA CYS A 234 -30.89 -9.53 -12.26
C CYS A 234 -32.41 -9.38 -12.00
N PRO A 235 -33.06 -10.28 -11.24
CA PRO A 235 -34.50 -10.19 -10.95
C PRO A 235 -34.92 -8.86 -10.31
N TRP A 236 -34.06 -8.30 -9.45
CA TRP A 236 -34.30 -7.00 -8.81
C TRP A 236 -34.36 -5.87 -9.84
N ASN A 237 -33.36 -5.78 -10.73
CA ASN A 237 -33.30 -4.71 -11.74
C ASN A 237 -34.45 -4.81 -12.74
N ARG A 238 -34.89 -6.03 -13.09
CA ARG A 238 -36.08 -6.21 -13.95
C ARG A 238 -37.34 -5.65 -13.29
N SER A 239 -37.57 -5.98 -12.02
CA SER A 239 -38.73 -5.48 -11.28
C SER A 239 -38.67 -3.97 -11.05
N ALA A 240 -37.50 -3.44 -10.70
CA ALA A 240 -37.27 -2.00 -10.61
C ALA A 240 -37.50 -1.29 -11.97
N ALA A 241 -37.11 -1.91 -13.08
CA ALA A 241 -37.37 -1.36 -14.41
C ALA A 241 -38.88 -1.25 -14.70
N GLN A 242 -39.67 -2.25 -14.30
CA GLN A 242 -41.13 -2.19 -14.47
C GLN A 242 -41.76 -1.05 -13.65
N VAL A 243 -41.36 -0.93 -12.39
CA VAL A 243 -41.80 0.17 -11.51
C VAL A 243 -41.43 1.53 -12.11
N PHE A 244 -40.20 1.66 -12.62
CA PHE A 244 -39.73 2.86 -13.31
C PHE A 244 -40.57 3.20 -14.55
N ILE A 245 -40.81 2.22 -15.43
CA ILE A 245 -41.56 2.43 -16.67
C ILE A 245 -42.99 2.84 -16.37
N THR A 246 -43.65 2.18 -15.40
CA THR A 246 -45.02 2.52 -15.01
C THR A 246 -45.12 3.98 -14.55
N ASP A 247 -44.26 4.42 -13.60
CA ASP A 247 -44.24 5.82 -13.15
C ASP A 247 -43.84 6.80 -14.26
N TYR A 248 -42.92 6.41 -15.15
CA TYR A 248 -42.52 7.25 -16.28
C TYR A 248 -43.68 7.46 -17.27
N MET A 249 -44.37 6.38 -17.65
CA MET A 249 -45.51 6.44 -18.56
C MET A 249 -46.66 7.25 -17.95
N GLU A 250 -46.96 7.05 -16.67
CA GLU A 250 -48.00 7.81 -15.96
C GLU A 250 -47.72 9.31 -15.95
N ARG A 251 -46.44 9.73 -15.80
CA ARG A 251 -46.07 11.16 -15.71
C ARG A 251 -45.93 11.87 -17.04
N TYR A 252 -45.34 11.21 -18.04
CA TYR A 252 -44.95 11.87 -19.29
C TYR A 252 -45.79 11.48 -20.49
N HIS A 253 -46.53 10.37 -20.40
CA HIS A 253 -47.30 9.80 -21.50
C HIS A 253 -48.66 9.27 -21.01
N SER A 254 -49.33 10.01 -20.12
CA SER A 254 -50.62 9.62 -19.56
C SER A 254 -51.62 9.31 -20.69
N GLY A 255 -52.19 8.10 -20.69
CA GLY A 255 -53.14 7.63 -21.71
C GLY A 255 -52.52 6.99 -22.95
N SER A 256 -51.18 6.88 -23.06
CA SER A 256 -50.53 6.15 -24.14
C SER A 256 -50.26 4.69 -23.76
N GLU A 257 -50.76 3.75 -24.57
CA GLU A 257 -50.46 2.32 -24.46
C GLU A 257 -49.39 1.85 -25.46
N ASP A 258 -48.56 2.77 -25.97
CA ASP A 258 -47.55 2.45 -26.97
C ASP A 258 -46.49 1.44 -26.44
N ALA A 259 -46.61 0.21 -26.91
CA ALA A 259 -45.71 -0.90 -26.57
C ALA A 259 -44.27 -0.68 -27.07
N LEU A 260 -44.09 0.00 -28.20
CA LEU A 260 -42.76 0.30 -28.75
C LEU A 260 -42.05 1.33 -27.89
N LEU A 261 -42.76 2.36 -27.44
CA LEU A 261 -42.24 3.35 -26.51
C LEU A 261 -41.82 2.72 -25.18
N ARG A 262 -42.65 1.84 -24.60
CA ARG A 262 -42.30 1.11 -23.35
C ARG A 262 -41.02 0.28 -23.51
N LYS A 263 -40.88 -0.45 -24.62
CA LYS A 263 -39.67 -1.22 -24.93
C LYS A 263 -38.45 -0.32 -25.09
N SER A 264 -38.62 0.85 -25.71
CA SER A 264 -37.56 1.84 -25.86
C SER A 264 -37.09 2.38 -24.50
N ILE A 265 -38.02 2.77 -23.62
CA ILE A 265 -37.72 3.26 -22.26
C ILE A 265 -37.03 2.16 -21.43
N LEU A 266 -37.49 0.91 -21.52
CA LEU A 266 -36.83 -0.24 -20.86
C LEU A 266 -35.37 -0.40 -21.29
N SER A 267 -35.11 -0.28 -22.60
CA SER A 267 -33.76 -0.33 -23.15
C SER A 267 -32.87 0.80 -22.60
N MET A 268 -33.39 2.04 -22.59
CA MET A 268 -32.68 3.20 -22.03
C MET A 268 -32.39 3.04 -20.53
N PHE A 269 -33.35 2.50 -19.76
CA PHE A 269 -33.16 2.19 -18.34
C PHE A 269 -32.00 1.21 -18.16
N HIS A 270 -32.02 0.06 -18.83
CA HIS A 270 -30.94 -0.93 -18.73
C HIS A 270 -29.59 -0.38 -19.16
N GLN A 271 -29.54 0.43 -20.23
CA GLN A 271 -28.31 1.09 -20.68
C GLN A 271 -27.75 2.01 -19.58
N ARG A 272 -28.60 2.76 -18.88
CA ARG A 272 -28.17 3.60 -17.76
C ARG A 272 -27.67 2.77 -16.58
N ILE A 273 -28.36 1.69 -16.20
CA ILE A 273 -27.89 0.80 -15.13
C ILE A 273 -26.54 0.15 -15.49
N ALA A 274 -26.34 -0.25 -16.75
CA ALA A 274 -25.06 -0.78 -17.23
C ALA A 274 -23.93 0.25 -17.09
N ARG A 275 -24.20 1.52 -17.42
CA ARG A 275 -23.24 2.61 -17.22
C ARG A 275 -22.94 2.85 -15.74
N LEU A 276 -23.96 2.94 -14.89
CA LEU A 276 -23.80 3.12 -13.44
C LEU A 276 -22.98 1.98 -12.82
N ARG A 277 -23.23 0.73 -13.24
CA ARG A 277 -22.46 -0.43 -12.83
C ARG A 277 -20.98 -0.28 -13.20
N ARG A 278 -20.68 0.13 -14.44
CA ARG A 278 -19.30 0.35 -14.89
C ARG A 278 -18.60 1.42 -14.04
N GLU A 279 -19.26 2.55 -13.80
CA GLU A 279 -18.75 3.64 -12.97
C GLU A 279 -18.57 3.23 -11.51
N TRP A 280 -19.43 2.35 -10.98
CA TRP A 280 -19.30 1.80 -9.63
C TRP A 280 -18.13 0.80 -9.51
N LEU A 281 -18.01 -0.13 -10.46
CA LEU A 281 -16.89 -1.09 -10.49
C LEU A 281 -15.53 -0.39 -10.59
N GLU A 282 -15.44 0.63 -11.45
CA GLU A 282 -14.21 1.40 -11.61
C GLU A 282 -13.84 2.14 -10.31
N ARG A 283 -14.81 2.75 -9.62
CA ARG A 283 -14.56 3.40 -8.33
C ARG A 283 -14.11 2.41 -7.25
N ASN A 284 -14.76 1.25 -7.14
CA ASN A 284 -14.34 0.22 -6.19
C ASN A 284 -12.91 -0.26 -6.48
N LYS A 285 -12.57 -0.46 -7.76
CA LYS A 285 -11.21 -0.82 -8.18
C LYS A 285 -10.20 0.27 -7.81
N GLN A 286 -10.55 1.54 -7.97
CA GLN A 286 -9.69 2.67 -7.60
C GLN A 286 -9.50 2.75 -6.08
N GLU A 287 -10.56 2.60 -5.30
CA GLU A 287 -10.52 2.57 -3.82
C GLU A 287 -9.68 1.39 -3.32
N GLU A 288 -9.85 0.20 -3.89
CA GLU A 288 -9.04 -0.98 -3.55
C GLU A 288 -7.56 -0.77 -3.88
N ASN A 289 -7.25 -0.26 -5.08
CA ASN A 289 -5.88 0.07 -5.46
C ASN A 289 -5.27 1.14 -4.55
N GLN A 290 -6.04 2.15 -4.17
CA GLN A 290 -5.60 3.18 -3.22
C GLN A 290 -5.32 2.58 -1.84
N ARG A 291 -6.19 1.70 -1.34
CA ARG A 291 -5.99 0.97 -0.09
C ARG A 291 -4.72 0.12 -0.12
N LEU A 292 -4.51 -0.63 -1.20
CA LEU A 292 -3.29 -1.44 -1.38
C LEU A 292 -2.03 -0.58 -1.42
N ARG A 293 -2.06 0.58 -2.10
CA ARG A 293 -0.94 1.54 -2.12
C ARG A 293 -0.65 2.11 -0.74
N LEU A 294 -1.67 2.50 0.02
CA LEU A 294 -1.50 3.01 1.37
C LEU A 294 -0.96 1.93 2.32
N ALA A 295 -1.44 0.68 2.21
CA ALA A 295 -0.94 -0.44 2.98
C ALA A 295 0.54 -0.71 2.67
N ALA A 296 0.91 -0.75 1.38
CA ALA A 296 2.30 -0.94 0.96
C ALA A 296 3.22 0.20 1.44
N ALA A 297 2.77 1.46 1.33
CA ALA A 297 3.52 2.62 1.82
C ALA A 297 3.71 2.58 3.35
N THR A 298 2.67 2.15 4.08
CA THR A 298 2.73 2.00 5.54
C THR A 298 3.72 0.89 5.94
N ALA A 299 3.68 -0.24 5.25
CA ALA A 299 4.61 -1.35 5.46
C ALA A 299 6.07 -0.94 5.21
N GLU A 300 6.35 -0.24 4.10
CA GLU A 300 7.70 0.26 3.79
C GLU A 300 8.15 1.31 4.84
N SER A 301 7.25 2.20 5.29
CA SER A 301 7.55 3.16 6.34
C SER A 301 7.91 2.48 7.67
N GLN A 302 7.17 1.44 8.07
CA GLN A 302 7.45 0.67 9.28
C GLN A 302 8.79 -0.08 9.17
N LYS A 303 9.07 -0.68 8.01
CA LYS A 303 10.36 -1.31 7.71
C LYS A 303 11.52 -0.32 7.85
N MET A 304 11.38 0.89 7.31
CA MET A 304 12.38 1.95 7.45
C MET A 304 12.56 2.43 8.89
N CYS A 305 11.49 2.53 9.67
CA CYS A 305 11.58 2.86 11.10
C CYS A 305 12.37 1.80 11.88
N ARG A 306 12.11 0.51 11.61
CA ARG A 306 12.84 -0.62 12.22
C ARG A 306 14.32 -0.57 11.87
N LYS A 307 14.66 -0.37 10.60
CA LYS A 307 16.04 -0.19 10.13
C LYS A 307 16.75 0.97 10.82
N LYS A 308 16.07 2.12 10.94
CA LYS A 308 16.62 3.30 11.62
C LYS A 308 16.87 3.02 13.10
N ALA A 309 15.93 2.40 13.80
CA ALA A 309 16.10 2.05 15.21
C ALA A 309 17.27 1.08 15.43
N LEU A 310 17.43 0.08 14.54
CA LEU A 310 18.55 -0.87 14.59
C LEU A 310 19.90 -0.17 14.34
N HIS A 311 19.95 0.73 13.35
CA HIS A 311 21.14 1.53 13.06
C HIS A 311 21.55 2.41 14.25
N GLU A 312 20.61 3.14 14.83
CA GLU A 312 20.85 4.00 16.01
C GLU A 312 21.34 3.18 17.20
N ARG A 313 20.77 1.99 17.41
CA ARG A 313 21.21 1.08 18.49
C ARG A 313 22.66 0.65 18.30
N ARG A 314 23.01 0.17 17.09
CA ARG A 314 24.38 -0.25 16.77
C ARG A 314 25.37 0.92 16.87
N GLN A 315 24.99 2.13 16.47
CA GLN A 315 25.82 3.32 16.66
C GLN A 315 26.06 3.65 18.14
N LYS A 316 25.01 3.61 18.97
CA LYS A 316 25.15 3.81 20.42
C LYS A 316 26.08 2.77 21.03
N LEU A 317 25.95 1.51 20.59
CA LEU A 317 26.80 0.43 21.06
C LEU A 317 28.27 0.63 20.66
N ALA A 318 28.54 1.01 19.41
CA ALA A 318 29.89 1.33 18.94
C ALA A 318 30.56 2.43 19.77
N ASN A 319 29.79 3.43 20.20
CA ASN A 319 30.31 4.52 21.02
C ASN A 319 30.53 4.12 22.49
N ARG A 320 29.81 3.11 22.98
CA ARG A 320 29.86 2.65 24.37
C ARG A 320 30.94 1.59 24.61
N VAL A 321 31.17 0.69 23.66
CA VAL A 321 32.11 -0.44 23.79
C VAL A 321 33.41 -0.10 23.05
N PRO A 322 34.55 0.06 23.75
CA PRO A 322 35.82 0.47 23.13
C PRO A 322 36.25 -0.40 21.94
N GLU A 323 36.06 -1.71 22.04
CA GLU A 323 36.40 -2.70 21.00
C GLU A 323 35.61 -2.47 19.71
N LEU A 324 34.40 -1.90 19.81
CA LEU A 324 33.52 -1.63 18.68
C LEU A 324 33.72 -0.23 18.09
N ASN A 325 34.40 0.67 18.80
CA ASN A 325 34.51 2.09 18.43
C ASN A 325 35.15 2.30 17.05
N ARG A 326 36.13 1.46 16.69
CA ARG A 326 36.79 1.49 15.37
C ARG A 326 35.82 1.28 14.20
N HIS A 327 34.66 0.66 14.43
CA HIS A 327 33.65 0.41 13.40
C HIS A 327 32.58 1.53 13.30
N SER A 328 32.66 2.56 14.15
CA SER A 328 31.68 3.67 14.20
C SER A 328 31.57 4.43 12.87
N GLN A 329 32.70 4.69 12.20
CA GLN A 329 32.72 5.35 10.90
C GLN A 329 32.06 4.51 9.82
N LEU A 330 32.34 3.19 9.80
CA LEU A 330 31.70 2.25 8.89
C LEU A 330 30.18 2.21 9.10
N LEU A 331 29.71 2.11 10.35
CA LEU A 331 28.27 2.14 10.67
C LEU A 331 27.60 3.45 10.27
N THR A 332 28.32 4.57 10.38
CA THR A 332 27.82 5.88 9.94
C THR A 332 27.68 5.93 8.42
N ALA A 333 28.66 5.42 7.68
CA ALA A 333 28.60 5.31 6.22
C ALA A 333 27.51 4.32 5.76
N LEU A 334 27.31 3.23 6.50
CA LEU A 334 26.33 2.19 6.21
C LEU A 334 24.88 2.70 6.32
N GLY A 335 24.59 3.52 7.35
CA GLY A 335 23.28 4.11 7.57
C GLY A 335 22.14 3.10 7.79
N PRO A 336 20.89 3.58 7.90
CA PRO A 336 19.71 2.71 8.01
C PRO A 336 19.49 1.82 6.78
N GLU A 337 19.81 2.29 5.58
CA GLU A 337 19.63 1.53 4.33
C GLU A 337 20.50 0.26 4.30
N GLY A 338 21.68 0.34 4.90
CA GLY A 338 22.59 -0.78 5.05
C GLY A 338 22.30 -1.68 6.24
N MET A 339 21.16 -1.54 6.92
CA MET A 339 20.71 -2.50 7.95
C MET A 339 19.94 -3.67 7.32
N SER A 340 19.91 -4.81 8.01
CA SER A 340 19.05 -5.94 7.63
C SER A 340 17.57 -5.55 7.70
N SER A 341 16.75 -6.19 6.87
CA SER A 341 15.30 -6.16 7.07
C SER A 341 14.94 -7.33 7.95
N ASP A 342 14.32 -7.05 9.09
CA ASP A 342 13.71 -8.07 9.92
C ASP A 342 12.28 -8.24 9.38
N GLU A 343 12.04 -9.33 8.66
CA GLU A 343 10.68 -9.70 8.22
C GLU A 343 10.10 -10.68 9.26
N GLU A 344 8.84 -10.46 9.63
CA GLU A 344 8.13 -11.37 10.51
C GLU A 344 7.58 -12.52 9.66
N ALA A 345 8.11 -13.72 9.89
CA ALA A 345 7.64 -14.96 9.28
C ALA A 345 7.16 -15.87 10.40
N ASP A 346 5.85 -16.18 10.42
CA ASP A 346 5.22 -17.09 11.37
C ASP A 346 5.48 -16.72 12.86
N GLY A 347 5.48 -15.41 13.18
CA GLY A 347 5.74 -14.91 14.54
C GLY A 347 7.21 -14.96 14.96
N THR A 348 8.12 -15.29 14.04
CA THR A 348 9.58 -15.21 14.26
C THR A 348 10.20 -14.15 13.36
N PHE A 349 11.12 -13.35 13.91
CA PHE A 349 11.88 -12.39 13.11
C PHE A 349 13.03 -13.10 12.42
N GLU A 350 12.94 -13.19 11.09
CA GLU A 350 14.01 -13.69 10.23
C GLU A 350 14.85 -12.52 9.71
N ILE A 351 16.16 -12.59 9.96
CA ILE A 351 17.09 -11.57 9.48
C ILE A 351 17.42 -11.88 8.01
N GLN A 352 17.03 -10.98 7.12
CA GLN A 352 17.44 -11.05 5.72
C GLN A 352 18.62 -10.11 5.44
N SER A 353 19.67 -10.69 4.87
CA SER A 353 20.87 -9.95 4.49
C SER A 353 20.78 -9.48 3.04
N PRO A 354 21.15 -8.22 2.73
CA PRO A 354 21.24 -7.77 1.34
C PRO A 354 22.29 -8.56 0.56
N ASN A 355 21.99 -8.91 -0.68
CA ASN A 355 22.89 -9.66 -1.57
C ASN A 355 24.23 -8.98 -1.87
N TRP A 356 24.29 -7.64 -1.79
CA TRP A 356 25.49 -6.88 -2.06
C TRP A 356 26.48 -6.86 -0.91
N ARG A 357 26.07 -7.26 0.30
CA ARG A 357 26.85 -7.09 1.52
C ARG A 357 27.75 -8.30 1.76
N SER A 358 29.03 -8.05 2.04
CA SER A 358 30.00 -9.12 2.29
C SER A 358 29.67 -9.95 3.54
N PRO A 359 30.04 -11.24 3.59
CA PRO A 359 29.83 -12.09 4.75
C PRO A 359 30.58 -11.58 5.98
N GLU A 360 31.74 -10.93 5.81
CA GLU A 360 32.51 -10.33 6.90
C GLU A 360 31.75 -9.20 7.57
N LEU A 361 31.10 -8.33 6.78
CA LEU A 361 30.25 -7.26 7.31
C LEU A 361 28.99 -7.83 7.96
N ASN A 362 28.40 -8.90 7.42
CA ASN A 362 27.28 -9.58 8.08
C ASN A 362 27.67 -10.16 9.45
N GLN A 363 28.83 -10.82 9.54
CA GLN A 363 29.36 -11.36 10.78
C GLN A 363 29.62 -10.25 11.80
N LEU A 364 30.22 -9.13 11.38
CA LEU A 364 30.40 -7.96 12.25
C LEU A 364 29.06 -7.47 12.82
N LEU A 365 28.06 -7.25 11.97
CA LEU A 365 26.74 -6.78 12.41
C LEU A 365 26.02 -7.76 13.34
N LYS A 366 26.23 -9.07 13.16
CA LYS A 366 25.75 -10.12 14.06
C LYS A 366 26.40 -9.99 15.45
N GLN A 367 27.70 -9.78 15.51
CA GLN A 367 28.42 -9.58 16.78
C GLN A 367 27.92 -8.34 17.52
N PHE A 368 27.61 -7.25 16.80
CA PHE A 368 26.95 -6.08 17.38
C PHE A 368 25.63 -6.46 18.08
N ASP A 369 24.81 -7.29 17.44
CA ASP A 369 23.53 -7.72 18.01
C ASP A 369 23.73 -8.68 19.21
N GLU A 370 24.71 -9.57 19.16
CA GLU A 370 25.05 -10.47 20.28
C GLU A 370 25.53 -9.69 21.51
N ILE A 371 26.41 -8.70 21.34
CA ILE A 371 26.89 -7.83 22.43
C ILE A 371 25.74 -6.99 23.00
N ASP A 372 24.87 -6.45 22.14
CA ASP A 372 23.67 -5.70 22.56
C ASP A 372 22.76 -6.55 23.45
N ILE A 373 22.51 -7.81 23.07
CA ILE A 373 21.73 -8.77 23.85
C ILE A 373 22.39 -9.01 25.21
N ILE A 374 23.69 -9.34 25.25
CA ILE A 374 24.38 -9.64 26.52
C ILE A 374 24.34 -8.43 27.47
N ILE A 375 24.58 -7.21 26.94
CA ILE A 375 24.54 -5.99 27.75
C ILE A 375 23.11 -5.73 28.25
N SER A 376 22.11 -5.86 27.38
CA SER A 376 20.72 -5.59 27.73
C SER A 376 20.21 -6.59 28.76
N THR A 377 20.48 -7.89 28.60
CA THR A 377 20.12 -8.94 29.57
C THR A 377 20.64 -8.63 30.97
N ARG A 378 21.91 -8.21 31.08
CA ARG A 378 22.49 -7.82 32.38
C ARG A 378 21.84 -6.59 32.99
N GLN A 379 21.45 -5.61 32.16
CA GLN A 379 20.73 -4.43 32.64
C GLN A 379 19.32 -4.82 33.12
N PHE A 380 18.65 -5.74 32.43
CA PHE A 380 17.33 -6.23 32.83
C PHE A 380 17.35 -7.00 34.15
N GLU A 381 18.36 -7.83 34.38
CA GLU A 381 18.56 -8.54 35.67
C GLU A 381 18.72 -7.55 36.84
N GLN A 382 19.35 -6.40 36.61
CA GLN A 382 19.52 -5.37 37.62
C GLN A 382 18.24 -4.55 37.88
N ASP A 383 17.49 -4.25 36.83
CA ASP A 383 16.29 -3.39 36.91
C ASP A 383 15.00 -4.17 37.22
N GLY A 384 15.04 -5.51 37.28
CA GLY A 384 13.88 -6.36 37.56
C GLY A 384 12.80 -6.34 36.46
N CYS A 385 13.13 -5.89 35.25
CA CYS A 385 12.20 -5.81 34.13
C CYS A 385 12.16 -7.13 33.33
N THR A 386 10.96 -7.63 33.02
CA THR A 386 10.74 -8.97 32.42
C THR A 386 10.73 -9.02 30.89
N LEU A 387 11.01 -7.92 30.19
CA LEU A 387 10.96 -7.88 28.72
C LEU A 387 12.28 -8.38 28.12
N ILE A 388 12.34 -9.66 27.77
CA ILE A 388 13.45 -10.27 27.03
C ILE A 388 13.42 -9.72 25.60
N PRO A 389 14.54 -9.18 25.06
CA PRO A 389 14.61 -8.78 23.66
C PRO A 389 14.25 -9.95 22.74
N ASP A 390 13.42 -9.70 21.72
CA ASP A 390 13.10 -10.72 20.73
C ASP A 390 14.38 -11.27 20.09
N VAL A 391 14.60 -12.58 20.26
CA VAL A 391 15.76 -13.27 19.69
C VAL A 391 15.53 -13.40 18.19
N ARG A 392 16.40 -12.73 17.42
CA ARG A 392 16.34 -12.75 15.96
C ARG A 392 17.11 -13.95 15.43
N HIS A 393 16.49 -14.68 14.50
CA HIS A 393 17.08 -15.90 13.94
C HIS A 393 17.76 -15.59 12.61
N TRP A 394 19.05 -15.88 12.53
CA TRP A 394 19.83 -15.81 11.30
C TRP A 394 19.65 -17.12 10.51
N ARG A 395 18.79 -17.13 9.48
CA ARG A 395 18.63 -18.27 8.57
C ARG A 395 19.49 -18.18 7.29
N GLY A 396 20.30 -17.13 7.16
CA GLY A 396 21.12 -16.92 5.96
C GLY A 396 20.31 -16.54 4.71
N SER A 397 19.05 -16.11 4.89
CA SER A 397 18.21 -15.67 3.78
C SER A 397 18.76 -14.36 3.18
N ILE A 398 18.87 -14.34 1.86
CA ILE A 398 19.38 -13.21 1.09
C ILE A 398 18.20 -12.45 0.48
N THR A 399 18.10 -11.15 0.75
CA THR A 399 17.04 -10.32 0.15
C THR A 399 17.31 -10.12 -1.35
N ALA A 400 16.28 -10.24 -2.19
CA ALA A 400 16.31 -9.89 -3.61
C ALA A 400 16.35 -8.37 -3.89
N SER A 401 16.58 -7.54 -2.87
CA SER A 401 16.58 -6.09 -2.98
C SER A 401 17.75 -5.63 -3.83
N LYS A 402 17.48 -4.76 -4.80
CA LYS A 402 18.50 -4.09 -5.62
C LYS A 402 19.08 -2.84 -4.95
N LYS A 403 18.53 -2.40 -3.81
CA LYS A 403 19.04 -1.23 -3.07
C LYS A 403 20.38 -1.58 -2.43
N PHE A 404 21.38 -0.73 -2.62
CA PHE A 404 22.70 -0.83 -2.01
C PHE A 404 23.14 0.52 -1.46
N VAL A 405 24.10 0.49 -0.53
CA VAL A 405 24.75 1.68 0.02
C VAL A 405 26.01 1.94 -0.80
N SER A 406 26.20 3.17 -1.25
CA SER A 406 27.37 3.57 -2.04
C SER A 406 28.49 4.11 -1.14
N GLY A 407 29.73 4.13 -1.64
CA GLY A 407 30.84 4.77 -0.93
C GLY A 407 31.42 3.97 0.25
N LEU A 408 31.03 2.71 0.41
CA LEU A 408 31.65 1.82 1.41
C LEU A 408 33.03 1.31 0.96
N PRO A 409 33.87 0.85 1.89
CA PRO A 409 35.11 0.11 1.59
C PRO A 409 34.85 -1.07 0.64
N ARG A 410 35.79 -1.37 -0.27
CA ARG A 410 35.57 -2.40 -1.30
C ARG A 410 35.23 -3.78 -0.73
N ASN A 411 35.87 -4.14 0.39
CA ASN A 411 35.65 -5.41 1.09
C ASN A 411 34.35 -5.46 1.93
N ALA A 412 33.57 -4.37 1.97
CA ALA A 412 32.21 -4.38 2.53
C ALA A 412 31.17 -4.92 1.53
N TYR A 413 31.53 -5.04 0.26
CA TYR A 413 30.68 -5.60 -0.78
C TYR A 413 31.02 -7.06 -1.05
N GLU A 414 30.00 -7.85 -1.36
CA GLU A 414 30.14 -9.23 -1.82
C GLU A 414 30.87 -9.26 -3.17
N ALA A 415 32.00 -9.97 -3.24
CA ALA A 415 32.86 -9.97 -4.41
C ALA A 415 32.14 -10.46 -5.67
N LYS A 416 31.32 -11.52 -5.53
CA LYS A 416 30.52 -12.06 -6.64
C LYS A 416 29.49 -11.05 -7.15
N TRP A 417 28.84 -10.32 -6.24
CA TRP A 417 27.88 -9.29 -6.60
C TRP A 417 28.55 -8.14 -7.33
N LEU A 418 29.69 -7.65 -6.80
CA LEU A 418 30.43 -6.53 -7.38
C LEU A 418 30.98 -6.86 -8.78
N ASN A 419 31.52 -8.07 -8.98
CA ASN A 419 32.05 -8.53 -10.26
C ASN A 419 30.97 -8.81 -11.31
N GLY A 420 29.72 -9.04 -10.88
CA GLY A 420 28.58 -9.21 -11.78
C GLY A 420 28.04 -7.90 -12.37
N LEU A 421 28.53 -6.75 -11.89
CA LEU A 421 28.11 -5.43 -12.36
C LEU A 421 29.06 -4.92 -13.46
N GLN A 422 28.54 -4.09 -14.35
CA GLN A 422 29.37 -3.40 -15.35
C GLN A 422 30.34 -2.42 -14.67
N GLU A 423 31.60 -2.37 -15.10
CA GLU A 423 32.65 -1.52 -14.52
C GLU A 423 32.24 -0.04 -14.42
N ASN A 424 31.63 0.50 -15.47
CA ASN A 424 31.12 1.88 -15.48
C ASN A 424 30.04 2.10 -14.41
N TYR A 425 29.20 1.10 -14.17
CA TYR A 425 28.16 1.16 -13.15
C TYR A 425 28.78 1.16 -11.73
N VAL A 426 29.76 0.28 -11.50
CA VAL A 426 30.51 0.22 -10.24
C VAL A 426 31.19 1.56 -9.95
N ARG A 427 31.88 2.14 -10.94
CA ARG A 427 32.59 3.41 -10.81
C ARG A 427 31.65 4.60 -10.55
N VAL A 428 30.50 4.66 -11.23
CA VAL A 428 29.61 5.85 -11.16
C VAL A 428 28.61 5.77 -10.01
N PHE A 429 28.06 4.59 -9.70
CA PHE A 429 26.96 4.44 -8.75
C PHE A 429 27.38 3.79 -7.43
N VAL A 430 28.14 2.70 -7.47
CA VAL A 430 28.58 2.00 -6.24
C VAL A 430 29.68 2.79 -5.53
N ARG A 431 30.65 3.30 -6.30
CA ARG A 431 31.82 4.05 -5.82
C ARG A 431 32.51 3.38 -4.62
N PRO A 432 32.94 2.11 -4.73
CA PRO A 432 33.67 1.49 -3.64
C PRO A 432 34.91 2.33 -3.32
N ARG A 433 35.19 2.54 -2.03
CA ARG A 433 36.44 3.18 -1.64
C ARG A 433 37.61 2.21 -1.82
N ALA A 434 38.78 2.77 -2.13
CA ALA A 434 39.99 1.99 -2.37
C ALA A 434 40.58 1.40 -1.08
N ASP A 435 40.25 1.96 0.09
CA ASP A 435 40.66 1.41 1.37
C ASP A 435 39.82 0.18 1.75
N GLU A 436 40.47 -0.71 2.49
CA GLU A 436 39.86 -1.91 3.05
C GLU A 436 39.57 -1.71 4.53
N HIS A 437 38.39 -2.13 4.96
CA HIS A 437 38.01 -2.09 6.37
C HIS A 437 38.52 -3.33 7.10
N GLN A 438 39.18 -3.17 8.24
CA GLN A 438 39.58 -4.29 9.09
C GLN A 438 38.39 -4.75 9.95
N PHE A 439 37.74 -5.86 9.57
CA PHE A 439 36.58 -6.38 10.30
C PHE A 439 36.96 -7.02 11.64
N ASP A 440 38.16 -7.63 11.76
CA ASP A 440 38.67 -8.31 12.95
C ASP A 440 37.57 -9.04 13.76
N ASN A 441 36.88 -9.93 13.03
CA ASN A 441 35.80 -10.73 13.58
C ASN A 441 36.32 -11.67 14.67
N ALA A 442 37.56 -12.19 14.55
CA ALA A 442 38.13 -13.13 15.52
C ALA A 442 38.34 -12.51 16.92
N GLY A 443 38.83 -11.26 16.97
CA GLY A 443 38.96 -10.53 18.22
C GLY A 443 37.60 -10.30 18.88
N LEU A 444 36.59 -9.92 18.09
CA LEU A 444 35.23 -9.72 18.58
C LEU A 444 34.54 -11.02 19.00
N GLU A 445 34.75 -12.14 18.31
CA GLU A 445 34.22 -13.44 18.75
C GLU A 445 34.80 -13.87 20.10
N SER A 446 36.10 -13.69 20.29
CA SER A 446 36.76 -13.95 21.57
C SER A 446 36.18 -13.08 22.68
N PHE A 447 35.93 -11.80 22.38
CA PHE A 447 35.31 -10.86 23.30
C PHE A 447 33.88 -11.26 23.66
N VAL A 448 33.03 -11.58 22.67
CA VAL A 448 31.65 -12.06 22.87
C VAL A 448 31.64 -13.32 23.73
N LYS A 449 32.47 -14.32 23.42
CA LYS A 449 32.60 -15.55 24.22
C LYS A 449 32.99 -15.26 25.67
N GLY A 450 33.94 -14.34 25.89
CA GLY A 450 34.32 -13.90 27.22
C GLY A 450 33.19 -13.21 27.99
N MET A 451 32.36 -12.42 27.31
CA MET A 451 31.17 -11.81 27.90
C MET A 451 30.10 -12.85 28.24
N THR A 452 29.81 -13.80 27.36
CA THR A 452 28.84 -14.87 27.59
C THR A 452 29.27 -15.76 28.76
N PHE A 453 30.54 -16.18 28.82
CA PHE A 453 31.07 -16.99 29.91
C PHE A 453 30.96 -16.30 31.28
N ARG A 454 31.24 -15.00 31.34
CA ARG A 454 31.04 -14.22 32.58
C ARG A 454 29.57 -14.08 32.96
N ALA A 455 28.65 -14.08 31.98
CA ALA A 455 27.22 -14.01 32.26
C ALA A 455 26.69 -15.33 32.83
N SER A 456 27.19 -16.49 32.36
CA SER A 456 26.78 -17.78 32.91
C SER A 456 27.26 -18.00 34.35
N MET A 457 28.45 -17.49 34.73
CA MET A 457 29.00 -17.67 36.08
C MET A 457 28.29 -16.90 37.20
N VAL A 458 27.45 -15.90 36.88
CA VAL A 458 26.72 -15.12 37.91
C VAL A 458 25.42 -15.82 38.34
N ASN A 459 25.00 -16.85 37.60
CA ASN A 459 23.76 -17.59 37.85
C ASN A 459 23.98 -18.93 38.59
N ASP A 460 25.24 -19.34 38.78
CA ASP A 460 25.65 -20.48 39.62
C ASP A 460 26.11 -19.96 41.00
#